data_AF-A0A4Q8QIU4-F1
#
_entry.id   AF-A0A4Q8QIU4-F1
#
_cell.length_a   1.000
_cell.length_b   1.000
_cell.length_c   1.000
_cell.angle_alpha   90.00
_cell.angle_beta   90.00
_cell.angle_gamma   90.00
#
_symmetry.space_group_name_H-M   'P 1'
#
loop_
_entity.id
_entity.type
_entity.pdbx_description
1 polymer ?
#
loop_
_entity_poly.entity_id
_entity_poly.type
_entity_poly.pdbx_seq_one_letter_code
_entity_poly.pdbx_strand_id
1 'polypeptide(L)'
;SVALRKLVDEARRSSGDRDRQRAARDAAYHFMSAMAGNLPKFEEASRALFADDRRRFVGEIAEWPPDIRDHVVKLAYSDRAG
;
A
#
# COMPACT_ATOMS: atom_id res chain seq x y z
N SER A 1 -38.35 -2.37 -3.81
CA SER A 1 -37.32 -2.49 -2.76
C SER A 1 -35.95 -2.08 -3.27
N VAL A 2 -35.45 -0.92 -2.84
CA VAL A 2 -34.17 -0.31 -3.30
C VAL A 2 -33.15 -0.19 -2.16
N ALA A 3 -33.59 -0.23 -0.90
CA ALA A 3 -32.75 -0.10 0.28
C ALA A 3 -31.77 -1.28 0.44
N LEU A 4 -32.20 -2.52 0.18
CA LEU A 4 -31.33 -3.70 0.26
C LEU A 4 -30.25 -3.72 -0.83
N ARG A 5 -30.55 -3.25 -2.06
CA ARG A 5 -29.54 -3.14 -3.12
C ARG A 5 -28.45 -2.12 -2.78
N LYS A 6 -28.83 -0.96 -2.24
CA LYS A 6 -27.87 0.05 -1.80
C LYS A 6 -26.92 -0.47 -0.70
N LEU A 7 -27.45 -1.19 0.29
CA LEU A 7 -26.65 -1.79 1.37
C LEU A 7 -25.70 -2.89 0.86
N VAL A 8 -26.15 -3.73 -0.07
CA VAL A 8 -25.30 -4.77 -0.68
C VAL A 8 -24.22 -4.16 -1.56
N ASP A 9 -24.53 -3.12 -2.34
CA ASP A 9 -23.54 -2.43 -3.18
C ASP A 9 -22.50 -1.69 -2.34
N GLU A 10 -22.89 -1.10 -1.20
CA GLU A 10 -21.99 -0.45 -0.26
C GLU A 10 -21.07 -1.46 0.43
N ALA A 11 -21.60 -2.60 0.87
CA ALA A 11 -20.81 -3.68 1.43
C ALA A 11 -19.83 -4.28 0.41
N ARG A 12 -20.24 -4.43 -0.86
CA ARG A 12 -19.38 -4.91 -1.95
C ARG A 12 -18.28 -3.93 -2.31
N ARG A 13 -18.57 -2.62 -2.38
CA ARG A 13 -17.55 -1.58 -2.61
C ARG A 13 -16.54 -1.56 -1.46
N SER A 14 -17.00 -1.54 -0.22
CA SER A 14 -16.13 -1.53 0.96
C SER A 14 -15.22 -2.77 1.05
N SER A 15 -15.70 -3.94 0.64
CA SER A 15 -14.86 -5.14 0.53
C SER A 15 -13.87 -5.04 -0.62
N GLY A 16 -14.30 -4.61 -1.80
CA GLY A 16 -13.42 -4.42 -2.96
C GLY A 16 -12.31 -3.39 -2.72
N ASP A 17 -12.57 -2.31 -1.99
CA ASP A 17 -11.56 -1.29 -1.67
C ASP A 17 -10.51 -1.81 -0.69
N ARG A 18 -10.93 -2.62 0.30
CA ARG A 18 -10.03 -3.26 1.25
C ARG A 18 -9.16 -4.33 0.60
N ASP A 19 -9.74 -5.11 -0.31
CA ASP A 19 -9.00 -6.15 -1.04
C ASP A 19 -7.98 -5.53 -2.00
N ARG A 20 -8.35 -4.45 -2.70
CA ARG A 20 -7.42 -3.68 -3.55
C ARG A 20 -6.28 -3.08 -2.74
N GLN A 21 -6.58 -2.51 -1.58
CA GLN A 21 -5.56 -1.96 -0.69
C GLN A 21 -4.61 -3.04 -0.13
N ARG A 22 -5.13 -4.23 0.19
CA ARG A 22 -4.30 -5.37 0.59
C ARG A 22 -3.38 -5.79 -0.55
N ALA A 23 -3.91 -5.97 -1.76
CA ALA A 23 -3.13 -6.34 -2.93
C ALA A 23 -2.04 -5.31 -3.26
N ALA A 24 -2.34 -4.02 -3.13
CA ALA A 24 -1.37 -2.93 -3.31
C ALA A 24 -0.21 -3.01 -2.30
N ARG A 25 -0.52 -3.27 -1.02
CA ARG A 25 0.51 -3.45 0.03
C ARG A 25 1.35 -4.71 -0.22
N ASP A 26 0.72 -5.82 -0.57
CA ASP A 26 1.45 -7.07 -0.83
C ASP A 26 2.39 -6.91 -2.03
N ALA A 27 1.93 -6.27 -3.12
CA ALA A 27 2.77 -5.96 -4.28
C ALA A 27 3.96 -5.05 -3.92
N ALA A 28 3.70 -4.00 -3.14
CA ALA A 28 4.75 -3.11 -2.65
C ALA A 28 5.77 -3.85 -1.77
N TYR A 29 5.31 -4.70 -0.85
CA TYR A 29 6.18 -5.51 0.01
C TYR A 29 7.04 -6.49 -0.78
N HIS A 30 6.46 -7.20 -1.76
CA HIS A 30 7.21 -8.14 -2.59
C HIS A 30 8.30 -7.44 -3.41
N PHE A 31 7.98 -6.30 -4.03
CA PHE A 31 8.97 -5.48 -4.74
C PHE A 31 10.08 -5.01 -3.79
N MET A 32 9.71 -4.49 -2.63
CA MET A 32 10.64 -4.00 -1.63
C MET A 32 11.56 -5.10 -1.09
N SER A 33 11.04 -6.29 -0.84
CA SER A 33 11.82 -7.44 -0.38
C SER A 33 12.87 -7.86 -1.42
N ALA A 34 12.52 -7.84 -2.70
CA ALA A 34 13.43 -8.18 -3.79
C ALA A 34 14.49 -7.10 -4.07
N MET A 35 14.10 -5.83 -4.03
CA MET A 35 14.95 -4.70 -4.47
C MET A 35 15.69 -3.99 -3.33
N ALA A 36 15.13 -4.04 -2.12
CA ALA A 36 15.55 -3.24 -0.97
C ALA A 36 15.72 -4.06 0.31
N GLY A 37 15.67 -5.40 0.25
CA GLY A 37 15.78 -6.26 1.45
C GLY A 37 17.10 -6.11 2.23
N ASN A 38 18.15 -5.57 1.59
CA ASN A 38 19.44 -5.26 2.20
C ASN A 38 19.66 -3.77 2.47
N LEU A 39 18.69 -2.91 2.15
CA LEU A 39 18.77 -1.48 2.39
C LEU A 39 18.45 -1.16 3.86
N PRO A 40 19.03 -0.07 4.41
CA PRO A 40 18.71 0.36 5.76
C PRO A 40 17.23 0.67 5.89
N LYS A 41 16.68 0.49 7.10
CA LYS A 41 15.27 0.79 7.43
C LYS A 41 14.21 -0.04 6.70
N PHE A 42 14.59 -1.18 6.08
CA PHE A 42 13.65 -2.09 5.43
C PHE A 42 12.55 -2.60 6.37
N GLU A 43 12.89 -2.99 7.60
CA GLU A 43 11.89 -3.46 8.55
C GLU A 43 10.93 -2.36 8.98
N GLU A 44 11.44 -1.16 9.24
CA GLU A 44 10.66 0.01 9.62
C GLU A 44 9.73 0.45 8.49
N ALA A 45 10.24 0.43 7.24
CA ALA A 45 9.44 0.67 6.05
C ALA A 45 8.33 -0.38 5.90
N SER A 46 8.64 -1.67 6.09
CA SER A 46 7.64 -2.75 6.07
C SER A 46 6.56 -2.53 7.13
N ARG A 47 6.96 -2.21 8.38
CA ARG A 47 6.01 -1.91 9.46
C ARG A 47 5.12 -0.72 9.12
N ALA A 48 5.68 0.36 8.58
CA ALA A 48 4.92 1.55 8.19
C ALA A 48 3.94 1.26 7.03
N LEU A 49 4.33 0.42 6.06
CA LEU A 49 3.49 -0.03 4.95
C LEU A 49 2.26 -0.79 5.45
N PHE A 50 2.45 -1.76 6.35
CA PHE A 50 1.33 -2.54 6.92
C PHE A 50 0.48 -1.76 7.92
N ALA A 51 1.06 -0.79 8.63
CA ALA A 51 0.33 0.15 9.49
C ALA A 51 -0.45 1.23 8.72
N ASP A 52 -0.32 1.26 7.40
CA ASP A 52 -0.89 2.28 6.51
C ASP A 52 -0.40 3.72 6.75
N ASP A 53 0.75 3.89 7.39
CA ASP A 53 1.31 5.20 7.69
C ASP A 53 2.19 5.68 6.54
N ARG A 54 1.55 6.32 5.55
CA ARG A 54 2.25 6.86 4.37
C ARG A 54 3.34 7.86 4.72
N ARG A 55 3.14 8.71 5.74
CA ARG A 55 4.13 9.74 6.09
C ARG A 55 5.37 9.11 6.66
N ARG A 56 5.19 8.17 7.60
CA ARG A 56 6.29 7.41 8.17
C ARG A 56 6.98 6.59 7.09
N PHE A 57 6.23 5.86 6.25
CA PHE A 57 6.78 5.03 5.18
C PHE A 57 7.72 5.80 4.26
N VAL A 58 7.29 6.97 3.75
CA VAL A 58 8.11 7.83 2.88
C VAL A 58 9.38 8.31 3.60
N GLY A 59 9.32 8.55 4.91
CA GLY A 59 10.49 8.91 5.72
C GLY A 59 11.48 7.76 5.89
N GLU A 60 11.00 6.52 6.10
CA GLU A 60 11.88 5.35 6.27
C GLU A 60 12.66 5.03 4.98
N ILE A 61 12.01 5.17 3.82
CA ILE A 61 12.61 4.89 2.50
C ILE A 61 13.30 6.11 1.88
N ALA A 62 13.43 7.23 2.60
CA ALA A 62 13.93 8.49 2.05
C ALA A 62 15.37 8.37 1.51
N GLU A 63 16.18 7.52 2.14
CA GLU A 63 17.58 7.26 1.80
C GLU A 63 17.76 6.18 0.72
N TRP A 64 16.67 5.54 0.28
CA TRP A 64 16.75 4.53 -0.77
C TRP A 64 16.99 5.14 -2.14
N PRO A 65 17.49 4.35 -3.10
CA PRO A 65 17.57 4.77 -4.49
C PRO A 65 16.24 5.37 -4.97
N PRO A 66 16.23 6.56 -5.59
CA PRO A 66 15.01 7.27 -5.96
C PRO A 66 14.02 6.40 -6.75
N ASP A 67 14.51 5.62 -7.71
CA ASP A 67 13.68 4.75 -8.55
C ASP A 67 12.95 3.67 -7.73
N ILE A 68 13.61 3.11 -6.71
CA ILE A 68 13.03 2.10 -5.83
C ILE A 68 11.95 2.73 -4.94
N ARG A 69 12.26 3.88 -4.32
CA ARG A 69 11.32 4.63 -3.49
C ARG A 69 10.07 5.02 -4.28
N ASP A 70 10.25 5.61 -5.45
CA ASP A 70 9.15 6.15 -6.23
C ASP A 70 8.26 5.00 -6.75
N HIS A 71 8.87 3.88 -7.14
CA HIS A 71 8.13 2.69 -7.55
C HIS A 71 7.34 2.06 -6.40
N VAL A 72 7.94 1.89 -5.21
CA VAL A 72 7.23 1.27 -4.07
C VAL A 72 6.11 2.18 -3.55
N VAL A 73 6.30 3.50 -3.54
CA VAL A 73 5.23 4.47 -3.22
C VAL A 73 4.10 4.38 -4.23
N LYS A 74 4.42 4.24 -5.52
CA LYS A 74 3.44 4.04 -6.58
C LYS A 74 2.65 2.75 -6.31
N LEU A 75 3.31 1.62 -6.07
CA LEU A 75 2.62 0.35 -5.79
C LEU A 75 1.71 0.43 -4.56
N ALA A 76 2.19 1.02 -3.46
CA ALA A 76 1.46 1.07 -2.20
C ALA A 76 0.27 2.04 -2.19
N TYR A 77 0.32 3.13 -2.98
CA TYR A 77 -0.64 4.24 -2.86
C TYR A 77 -1.30 4.71 -4.16
N SER A 78 -0.98 4.15 -5.34
CA SER A 78 -1.57 4.65 -6.61
C SER A 78 -3.04 4.32 -6.80
N ASP A 79 -3.58 3.33 -6.07
CA ASP A 79 -4.99 2.95 -6.17
C ASP A 79 -5.90 3.68 -5.16
N ARG A 80 -5.35 4.67 -4.42
CA ARG A 80 -6.14 5.58 -3.56
C ARG A 80 -6.60 6.86 -4.26
N ALA A 81 -6.18 7.08 -5.50
CA ALA A 81 -6.50 8.30 -6.25
C ALA A 81 -7.77 8.18 -7.11
N GLY A 82 -8.56 7.11 -6.93
CA GLY A 82 -9.83 6.88 -7.64
C GLY A 82 -11.04 7.19 -6.77
#